data_AF-A0A6A5SKI9-F1
#
_entry.id   AF-A0A6A5SKI9-F1
#
_cell.length_a   1.000
_cell.length_b   1.000
_cell.length_c   1.000
_cell.angle_alpha   90.00
_cell.angle_beta   90.00
_cell.angle_gamma   90.00
#
_symmetry.space_group_name_H-M   'P 1'
#
loop_
_entity.id
_entity.type
_entity.pdbx_description
1 polymer ?
#
loop_
_entity_poly.entity_id
_entity_poly.type
_entity_poly.pdbx_seq_one_letter_code
_entity_poly.pdbx_strand_id
1 'polypeptide(L)' 'MSRNGIANIDTPKKARIKGVCDFNDAMDIPYFHSDVFRYHGVSKEQGWAII' A
#
# COMPACT_ATOMS: atom_id res chain seq x y z
N MET A 1 9.37 11.48 15.01
CA MET A 1 9.30 10.39 14.00
C MET A 1 10.07 10.83 12.76
N SER A 2 11.10 10.08 12.35
CA SER A 2 11.93 10.42 11.19
C SER A 2 11.12 10.26 9.90
N ARG A 3 11.08 11.31 9.05
CA ARG A 3 10.41 11.30 7.73
C ARG A 3 11.11 10.39 6.69
N ASN A 4 12.19 9.70 7.06
CA ASN A 4 13.01 8.93 6.12
C ASN A 4 12.36 7.62 5.63
N GLY A 5 11.27 7.16 6.26
CA GLY A 5 10.55 5.96 5.78
C GLY A 5 9.74 6.20 4.51
N ILE A 6 9.09 7.37 4.36
CA ILE A 6 8.11 7.60 3.27
C ILE A 6 8.82 7.90 1.93
N ALA A 7 10.09 8.33 1.98
CA ALA A 7 10.86 8.79 0.84
C ALA A 7 11.36 7.68 -0.11
N ASN A 8 11.37 6.41 0.32
CA ASN A 8 11.97 5.30 -0.44
C ASN A 8 10.95 4.38 -1.14
N ILE A 9 9.67 4.76 -1.20
CA ILE A 9 8.67 4.01 -1.96
C ILE A 9 8.48 4.72 -3.29
N ASP A 10 9.03 4.13 -4.36
CA ASP A 10 8.93 4.69 -5.70
C ASP A 10 7.47 4.91 -6.11
N THR A 11 7.21 5.98 -6.88
CA THR A 11 5.88 6.33 -7.41
C THR A 11 5.16 5.15 -8.08
N PRO A 12 5.81 4.29 -8.88
CA PRO A 12 5.18 3.10 -9.44
C PRO A 12 4.72 2.09 -8.39
N LYS A 13 5.44 1.97 -7.28
CA LYS A 13 5.12 1.03 -6.20
C LYS A 13 3.89 1.50 -5.42
N LYS A 14 3.76 2.81 -5.19
CA LYS A 14 2.56 3.43 -4.62
C LYS A 14 1.33 3.20 -5.49
N ALA A 15 1.46 3.45 -6.80
CA ALA A 15 0.37 3.24 -7.75
C ALA A 15 -0.09 1.78 -7.80
N ARG A 16 0.83 0.80 -7.69
CA ARG A 16 0.46 -0.62 -7.61
C ARG A 16 -0.32 -0.98 -6.36
N ILE A 17 0.13 -0.53 -5.18
CA ILE A 17 -0.58 -0.79 -3.91
C ILE A 17 -1.99 -0.23 -3.97
N LYS A 18 -2.12 1.03 -4.41
CA LYS A 18 -3.42 1.67 -4.58
C LYS A 18 -4.29 0.93 -5.61
N GLY A 19 -3.74 0.57 -6.76
CA GLY A 19 -4.48 -0.15 -7.80
C GLY A 19 -4.98 -1.53 -7.36
N VAL A 20 -4.23 -2.26 -6.53
CA VAL A 20 -4.69 -3.54 -5.96
C VAL A 20 -5.84 -3.33 -4.98
N CYS A 21 -5.76 -2.29 -4.13
CA CYS A 21 -6.85 -1.96 -3.21
C CYS A 21 -8.11 -1.54 -3.99
N ASP A 22 -7.96 -0.61 -4.93
CA ASP A 22 -9.06 -0.15 -5.80
C ASP A 22 -9.71 -1.32 -6.57
N PHE A 23 -8.91 -2.28 -7.05
CA PHE A 23 -9.41 -3.46 -7.75
C PHE A 23 -10.19 -4.41 -6.83
N ASN A 24 -9.66 -4.70 -5.64
CA ASN A 24 -10.34 -5.57 -4.68
C ASN A 24 -11.65 -4.94 -4.18
N ASP A 25 -11.64 -3.63 -3.93
CA ASP A 25 -12.84 -2.88 -3.54
C ASP A 25 -13.88 -2.89 -4.68
N ALA A 26 -13.46 -2.68 -5.93
CA ALA A 26 -14.36 -2.69 -7.09
C ALA A 26 -14.94 -4.09 -7.39
N MET A 27 -14.22 -5.15 -7.05
CA MET A 27 -14.63 -6.54 -7.25
C MET A 27 -15.30 -7.16 -6.00
N ASP A 28 -15.45 -6.40 -4.92
CA ASP A 28 -15.98 -6.85 -3.63
C ASP A 28 -15.24 -8.10 -3.08
N ILE A 29 -13.92 -8.17 -3.33
CA ILE A 29 -13.07 -9.26 -2.87
C ILE A 29 -12.61 -8.95 -1.44
N PRO A 30 -12.88 -9.80 -0.44
CA PRO A 30 -12.39 -9.59 0.91
C PRO A 30 -10.86 -9.70 0.96
N TYR A 31 -10.20 -8.68 1.51
CA TYR A 31 -8.76 -8.67 1.69
C TYR A 31 -8.35 -7.86 2.91
N PHE A 32 -7.13 -8.10 3.38
CA PHE A 32 -6.51 -7.27 4.41
C PHE A 32 -5.49 -6.34 3.77
N HIS A 33 -5.67 -5.03 3.98
CA HIS A 33 -4.70 -4.00 3.59
C HIS A 33 -3.28 -4.32 4.12
N SER A 34 -3.19 -4.91 5.32
CA SER A 34 -1.91 -5.34 5.89
C SER A 34 -1.19 -6.39 5.05
N ASP A 35 -1.91 -7.27 4.37
CA ASP A 35 -1.32 -8.32 3.53
C ASP A 35 -0.83 -7.73 2.21
N VAL A 36 -1.58 -6.79 1.63
CA VAL A 36 -1.14 -6.02 0.45
C VAL A 36 0.14 -5.24 0.76
N PHE A 37 0.18 -4.54 1.89
CA PHE A 37 1.37 -3.81 2.32
C PHE A 37 2.55 -4.75 2.56
N ARG A 38 2.34 -5.88 3.25
CA ARG A 38 3.37 -6.89 3.50
C ARG A 38 3.91 -7.50 2.20
N TYR A 39 3.04 -7.81 1.24
CA TYR A 39 3.43 -8.33 -0.07
C TYR A 39 4.36 -7.36 -0.82
N HIS A 40 4.10 -6.06 -0.69
CA HIS A 40 4.95 -5.01 -1.26
C HIS A 40 6.13 -4.60 -0.36
N GLY A 41 6.32 -5.24 0.80
CA GLY A 41 7.40 -4.91 1.75
C GLY A 41 7.26 -3.51 2.36
N VAL A 42 6.03 -3.04 2.53
CA VAL A 42 5.68 -1.73 3.08
C VAL A 42 5.13 -1.89 4.49
N SER A 43 5.57 -1.06 5.43
CA SER A 43 5.02 -1.08 6.79
C SER A 43 3.56 -0.62 6.79
N LYS A 44 2.77 -0.99 7.81
CA LYS A 44 1.37 -0.54 7.89
C LYS A 44 1.25 0.98 7.84
N GLU A 45 2.10 1.68 8.59
CA GLU A 45 2.12 3.15 8.65
C GLU A 45 2.40 3.79 7.29
N GLN A 46 3.34 3.23 6.52
CA GLN A 46 3.64 3.70 5.17
C GLN A 46 2.54 3.33 4.17
N GLY A 47 1.93 2.16 4.33
CA GLY A 47 0.85 1.68 3.46
C GLY A 47 -0.37 2.58 3.54
N TRP A 48 -0.79 2.95 4.75
CA TRP A 48 -1.87 3.92 4.97
C TRP A 48 -1.56 5.34 4.48
N ALA A 49 -0.30 5.68 4.24
CA ALA A 49 0.07 6.97 3.64
C ALA A 49 0.03 6.94 2.10
N ILE A 50 -0.23 5.78 1.48
CA ILE A 50 -0.26 5.56 0.02
C ILE A 50 -1.68 5.51 -0.53
N ILE A 51 -2.59 4.87 0.21
CA ILE A 51 -4.03 4.81 -0.08
C ILE A 51 -4.76 5.95 0.61
#